data_AF-A0A0L6W247-F1
#
_entry.id   AF-A0A0L6W247-F1
#
_cell.length_a   1.000
_cell.length_b   1.000
_cell.length_c   1.000
_cell.angle_alpha   90.00
_cell.angle_beta   90.00
_cell.angle_gamma   90.00
#
_symmetry.space_group_name_H-M   'P 1'
#
loop_
_entity.id
_entity.type
_entity.pdbx_description
1 polymer ?
#
loop_
_entity_poly.entity_id
_entity_poly.type
_entity_poly.pdbx_seq_one_letter_code
_entity_poly.pdbx_strand_id
1 'polypeptide(L)'
;MDMTERYRGCLLGLAVGDALGTALEFRAPGTFTPISDMVGGGPFGLKPGEWTDDTSMALCLAESLISKAGFDPTDQMERYLMWYRDGHLSSTGRCFDIGNTGTEGFAEI
;
A
#
# COMPACT_ATOMS: atom_id res chain seq x y z
N MET A 1 21.17 1.17 -17.10
CA MET A 1 19.85 0.83 -16.55
C MET A 1 18.82 1.19 -17.60
N ASP A 2 18.09 0.20 -18.10
CA ASP A 2 17.03 0.42 -19.09
C ASP A 2 15.77 1.02 -18.43
N MET A 3 14.81 1.48 -19.25
CA MET A 3 13.58 2.10 -18.73
C MET A 3 12.67 1.11 -17.99
N THR A 4 12.64 -0.15 -18.42
CA THR A 4 11.85 -1.20 -17.78
C THR A 4 12.38 -1.49 -16.37
N GLU A 5 13.70 -1.52 -16.19
CA GLU A 5 14.34 -1.63 -14.87
C GLU A 5 13.93 -0.48 -13.95
N ARG A 6 13.88 0.76 -14.47
CA ARG A 6 13.43 1.92 -13.70
C ARG A 6 11.95 1.82 -13.30
N TYR A 7 11.08 1.41 -14.22
CA TYR A 7 9.65 1.27 -13.95
C TYR A 7 9.37 0.17 -12.93
N ARG A 8 10.01 -0.99 -13.08
CA ARG A 8 9.92 -2.08 -12.09
C ARG A 8 10.47 -1.65 -10.74
N GLY A 9 11.64 -1.00 -10.73
CA GLY A 9 12.26 -0.49 -9.50
C GLY A 9 11.41 0.55 -8.79
N CYS A 10 10.64 1.37 -9.50
CA CYS A 10 9.72 2.33 -8.91
C CYS A 10 8.60 1.63 -8.12
N LEU A 11 7.88 0.68 -8.76
CA LEU A 11 6.78 -0.03 -8.11
C LEU A 11 7.26 -0.98 -7.00
N LEU A 12 8.34 -1.72 -7.24
CA LEU A 12 8.95 -2.57 -6.21
C LEU A 12 9.53 -1.74 -5.07
N GLY A 13 10.12 -0.59 -5.37
CA GLY A 13 10.68 0.32 -4.37
C GLY A 13 9.61 0.93 -3.47
N LEU A 14 8.44 1.26 -4.01
CA LEU A 14 7.26 1.67 -3.24
C LEU A 14 6.88 0.57 -2.24
N ALA A 15 6.67 -0.66 -2.73
CA ALA A 15 6.34 -1.82 -1.91
C ALA A 15 7.36 -2.12 -0.81
N VAL A 16 8.65 -2.04 -1.15
CA VAL A 16 9.76 -2.28 -0.24
C VAL A 16 9.85 -1.17 0.80
N GLY A 17 9.65 0.09 0.42
CA GLY A 17 9.66 1.23 1.33
C GLY A 17 8.52 1.16 2.35
N ASP A 18 7.32 0.85 1.86
CA ASP A 18 6.11 0.64 2.66
C ASP A 18 6.32 -0.47 3.70
N ALA A 19 6.62 -1.70 3.27
CA ALA A 19 6.80 -2.85 4.18
C ALA A 19 7.97 -2.69 5.16
N LEU A 20 9.00 -1.91 4.82
CA LEU A 20 10.08 -1.56 5.75
C LEU A 20 9.65 -0.47 6.75
N GLY A 21 8.94 0.55 6.27
CA GLY A 21 8.55 1.73 7.03
C GLY A 21 7.50 1.43 8.10
N THR A 22 6.51 0.59 7.79
CA THR A 22 5.42 0.22 8.71
C THR A 22 5.92 -0.37 10.03
N ALA A 23 7.08 -1.06 10.03
CA ALA A 23 7.71 -1.58 11.24
C ALA A 23 7.99 -0.52 12.31
N LEU A 24 8.17 0.74 11.89
CA LEU A 24 8.52 1.89 12.73
C LEU A 24 7.45 2.98 12.72
N GLU A 25 6.26 2.67 12.23
CA GLU A 25 5.18 3.65 12.16
C GLU A 25 4.82 4.21 13.53
N PHE A 26 4.52 5.51 13.58
CA PHE A 26 4.25 6.29 14.80
C PHE A 26 5.42 6.35 15.82
N ARG A 27 6.64 5.91 15.44
CA ARG A 27 7.84 6.07 16.27
C ARG A 27 8.54 7.38 15.94
N ALA A 28 8.92 8.13 16.96
CA ALA A 28 9.76 9.30 16.77
C ALA A 28 11.21 8.88 16.42
N PRO A 29 11.92 9.63 15.55
CA PRO A 29 13.33 9.38 15.25
C PRO A 29 14.18 9.27 16.52
N GLY A 30 15.05 8.25 16.58
CA GLY A 30 15.93 7.99 17.74
C GLY A 30 15.26 7.27 18.92
N THR A 31 13.97 6.96 18.85
CA THR A 31 13.26 6.22 19.92
C THR A 31 13.19 4.72 19.70
N PHE A 32 13.74 4.19 18.60
CA PHE A 32 13.71 2.78 18.23
C PHE A 32 15.12 2.27 17.95
N THR A 33 15.30 0.95 18.06
CA THR A 33 16.54 0.30 17.62
C THR A 33 16.56 0.28 16.10
N PRO A 34 17.62 0.78 15.43
CA PRO A 34 17.69 0.78 13.97
C PRO A 34 17.45 -0.61 13.39
N ILE A 35 16.58 -0.69 12.39
CA ILE A 35 16.33 -1.90 11.61
C ILE A 35 17.19 -1.84 10.35
N SER A 36 17.66 -3.01 9.89
CA SER A 36 18.47 -3.15 8.68
C SER A 36 17.93 -4.23 7.73
N ASP A 37 16.73 -4.74 8.01
CA ASP A 37 16.09 -5.82 7.26
C ASP A 37 14.56 -5.70 7.37
N MET A 38 13.85 -6.48 6.58
CA MET A 38 12.40 -6.63 6.64
C MET A 38 12.00 -7.42 7.89
N VAL A 39 11.69 -6.72 8.97
CA VAL A 39 11.36 -7.34 10.27
C VAL A 39 9.85 -7.50 10.52
N GLY A 40 9.01 -6.79 9.75
CA GLY A 40 7.56 -6.71 10.03
C GLY A 40 7.25 -6.02 11.36
N GLY A 41 6.20 -6.46 12.05
CA GLY A 41 5.76 -5.87 13.32
C GLY A 41 4.92 -4.62 13.11
N GLY A 42 5.35 -3.50 13.70
CA GLY A 42 4.60 -2.25 13.64
C GLY A 42 3.27 -2.30 14.41
N PRO A 43 2.42 -1.28 14.25
CA PRO A 43 1.12 -1.18 14.92
C PRO A 43 0.14 -2.29 14.52
N PHE A 44 0.34 -2.92 13.35
CA PHE A 44 -0.57 -3.94 12.81
C PHE A 44 -0.08 -5.38 13.01
N GLY A 45 1.12 -5.59 13.56
CA GLY A 45 1.68 -6.93 13.80
C GLY A 45 1.95 -7.71 12.53
N LEU A 46 2.44 -7.03 11.49
CA LEU A 46 2.67 -7.59 10.15
C LEU A 46 3.81 -8.61 10.13
N LYS A 47 3.76 -9.55 9.18
CA LYS A 47 4.90 -10.41 8.88
C LYS A 47 5.93 -9.64 8.04
N PRO A 48 7.21 -10.06 8.08
CA PRO A 48 8.23 -9.59 7.14
C PRO A 48 7.73 -9.56 5.68
N GLY A 49 7.78 -8.38 5.06
CA GLY A 49 7.39 -8.18 3.65
C GLY A 49 5.91 -7.92 3.40
N GLU A 50 5.04 -7.93 4.41
CA GLU A 50 3.66 -7.45 4.26
C GLU A 50 3.66 -5.91 4.24
N TRP A 51 3.14 -5.32 3.15
CA TRP A 51 2.94 -3.87 2.93
C TRP A 51 1.57 -3.38 3.43
N THR A 52 1.28 -2.08 3.40
CA THR A 52 0.04 -1.46 3.91
C THR A 52 -0.89 -0.91 2.81
N ASP A 53 -1.66 0.13 3.13
CA ASP A 53 -2.60 0.81 2.25
C ASP A 53 -1.90 1.49 1.07
N ASP A 54 -0.72 2.09 1.29
CA ASP A 54 0.10 2.75 0.28
C ASP A 54 0.25 1.87 -0.96
N THR A 55 0.69 0.62 -0.77
CA THR A 55 0.85 -0.26 -1.92
C THR A 55 -0.45 -0.87 -2.42
N SER A 56 -1.41 -1.15 -1.55
CA SER A 56 -2.73 -1.64 -1.96
C SER A 56 -3.42 -0.65 -2.91
N MET A 57 -3.36 0.65 -2.60
CA MET A 57 -3.87 1.73 -3.44
C MET A 57 -3.07 1.88 -4.74
N ALA A 58 -1.74 1.80 -4.69
CA ALA A 58 -0.90 1.85 -5.89
C ALA A 58 -1.20 0.70 -6.86
N LEU A 59 -1.44 -0.51 -6.34
CA LEU A 59 -1.84 -1.66 -7.14
C LEU A 59 -3.22 -1.50 -7.75
N CYS A 60 -4.19 -1.01 -6.99
CA CYS A 60 -5.54 -0.73 -7.50
C CYS A 60 -5.50 0.31 -8.64
N LEU A 61 -4.70 1.37 -8.49
CA LEU A 61 -4.48 2.35 -9.55
C LEU A 61 -3.82 1.71 -10.79
N ALA A 62 -2.78 0.92 -10.61
CA ALA A 62 -2.10 0.24 -11.71
C ALA A 62 -3.05 -0.72 -12.46
N GLU A 63 -3.86 -1.48 -11.73
CA GLU A 63 -4.85 -2.40 -12.29
C GLU A 63 -5.91 -1.65 -13.10
N SER A 64 -6.37 -0.49 -12.63
CA SER A 64 -7.30 0.39 -13.36
C SER A 64 -6.68 0.92 -14.65
N LEU A 65 -5.47 1.48 -14.57
CA LEU A 65 -4.76 2.04 -15.73
C LEU A 65 -4.56 1.01 -16.83
N ILE A 66 -4.22 -0.22 -16.47
CA ILE A 66 -4.05 -1.34 -17.40
C ILE A 66 -5.40 -1.77 -17.98
N SER A 67 -6.42 -1.97 -17.12
CA SER A 67 -7.73 -2.48 -17.54
C SER A 67 -8.49 -1.50 -18.44
N LYS A 68 -8.32 -0.20 -18.22
CA LYS A 68 -9.00 0.87 -18.98
C LYS A 68 -8.16 1.44 -20.11
N ALA A 69 -6.89 1.02 -20.23
CA ALA A 69 -5.94 1.59 -21.16
C ALA A 69 -5.86 3.13 -21.07
N GLY A 70 -5.96 3.66 -19.85
CA GLY A 70 -6.09 5.09 -19.58
C GLY A 70 -6.54 5.37 -18.14
N PHE A 71 -6.72 6.64 -17.82
CA PHE A 71 -7.18 7.07 -16.50
C PHE A 71 -8.72 7.13 -16.45
N ASP A 72 -9.31 6.33 -15.56
CA ASP A 72 -10.75 6.30 -15.29
C ASP A 72 -10.95 6.41 -13.76
N PRO A 73 -11.38 7.58 -13.25
CA PRO A 73 -11.51 7.80 -11.80
C PRO A 73 -12.63 6.96 -11.17
N THR A 74 -13.64 6.56 -11.95
CA THR A 74 -14.74 5.74 -11.44
C THR A 74 -14.25 4.32 -11.18
N ASP A 75 -13.58 3.70 -12.15
CA ASP A 75 -13.02 2.34 -11.98
C ASP A 75 -11.91 2.30 -10.92
N GLN A 76 -11.10 3.35 -10.84
CA GLN A 76 -10.11 3.49 -9.75
C GLN A 76 -10.80 3.46 -8.38
N MET A 77 -11.88 4.24 -8.21
CA MET A 77 -12.63 4.27 -6.96
C MET A 77 -13.31 2.94 -6.65
N GLU A 78 -13.87 2.26 -7.64
CA GLU A 78 -14.46 0.93 -7.48
C GLU A 78 -13.43 -0.07 -6.94
N ARG A 79 -12.19 -0.06 -7.44
CA ARG A 79 -11.11 -0.93 -6.94
C ARG A 79 -10.68 -0.57 -5.52
N TYR A 80 -10.63 0.72 -5.20
CA TYR A 80 -10.38 1.17 -3.82
C TYR A 80 -11.46 0.67 -2.87
N LEU A 81 -12.73 0.69 -3.29
CA LEU A 81 -13.84 0.13 -2.52
C LEU A 81 -13.75 -1.40 -2.39
N MET A 82 -13.29 -2.12 -3.42
CA MET A 82 -13.03 -3.55 -3.33
C MET A 82 -11.90 -3.86 -2.33
N TRP A 83 -10.83 -3.06 -2.30
CA TRP A 83 -9.79 -3.18 -1.28
C TRP A 83 -10.37 -2.90 0.10
N TYR A 84 -11.10 -1.80 0.26
CA TYR A 84 -11.70 -1.38 1.52
C TYR A 84 -12.68 -2.41 2.11
N ARG A 85 -13.55 -2.98 1.28
CA ARG A 85 -14.61 -3.91 1.70
C ARG A 85 -14.10 -5.35 1.83
N ASP A 86 -13.31 -5.82 0.87
CA ASP A 86 -13.01 -7.24 0.69
C ASP A 86 -11.51 -7.57 0.78
N GLY A 87 -10.64 -6.58 0.95
CA GLY A 87 -9.19 -6.78 1.00
C GLY A 87 -8.55 -7.07 -0.36
N HIS A 88 -9.20 -6.69 -1.47
CA HIS A 88 -8.63 -6.79 -2.81
C HIS A 88 -7.22 -6.18 -2.86
N LEU A 89 -6.24 -6.95 -3.35
CA LEU A 89 -4.83 -6.55 -3.45
C LEU A 89 -4.16 -6.15 -2.11
N SER A 90 -4.69 -6.60 -0.96
CA SER A 90 -4.05 -6.49 0.35
C SER A 90 -3.01 -7.60 0.60
N SER A 91 -1.92 -7.30 1.30
CA SER A 91 -0.96 -8.31 1.81
C SER A 91 -1.58 -9.27 2.83
N THR A 92 -2.56 -8.80 3.60
CA THR A 92 -3.14 -9.56 4.72
C THR A 92 -4.52 -10.14 4.39
N GLY A 93 -5.02 -9.90 3.17
CA GLY A 93 -6.34 -10.33 2.72
C GLY A 93 -7.51 -9.53 3.32
N ARG A 94 -7.23 -8.38 3.94
CA ARG A 94 -8.24 -7.44 4.48
C ARG A 94 -7.77 -5.99 4.34
N CYS A 95 -8.69 -5.04 4.36
CA CYS A 95 -8.33 -3.62 4.52
C CYS A 95 -7.83 -3.36 5.95
N PHE A 96 -6.74 -2.60 6.06
CA PHE A 96 -6.19 -2.06 7.30
C PHE A 96 -5.34 -0.82 6.96
N ASP A 97 -4.94 -0.07 7.98
CA ASP A 97 -4.13 1.15 7.85
C ASP A 97 -4.72 2.27 6.98
N ILE A 98 -6.02 2.22 6.72
CA ILE A 98 -6.68 3.29 5.98
C ILE A 98 -6.70 4.58 6.82
N GLY A 99 -6.13 5.65 6.26
CA GLY A 99 -6.20 6.98 6.88
C GLY A 99 -7.64 7.47 7.09
N ASN A 100 -7.84 8.37 8.06
CA ASN A 100 -9.17 8.91 8.39
C ASN A 100 -9.88 9.52 7.18
N THR A 101 -9.17 10.25 6.33
CA THR A 101 -9.73 10.85 5.11
C THR A 101 -10.24 9.80 4.12
N GLY A 102 -9.54 8.66 3.99
CA GLY A 102 -10.00 7.55 3.15
C GLY A 102 -11.25 6.90 3.72
N THR A 103 -11.28 6.69 5.04
CA THR A 103 -12.44 6.10 5.72
C THR A 103 -13.70 6.96 5.57
N GLU A 104 -13.57 8.28 5.77
CA GLU A 104 -14.68 9.23 5.59
C GLU A 104 -15.18 9.25 4.15
N GLY A 105 -14.26 9.37 3.17
CA GLY A 105 -14.63 9.41 1.76
C GLY A 105 -15.28 8.13 1.25
N PHE A 106 -14.85 6.95 1.73
CA PHE A 106 -15.43 5.67 1.31
C PHE A 106 -16.72 5.33 2.03
N ALA A 107 -16.98 5.89 3.22
CA ALA A 107 -18.24 5.69 3.94
C ALA A 107 -19.44 6.39 3.30
N GLU A 108 -19.19 7.40 2.45
CA GLU A 108 -20.23 8.16 1.74
C GLU A 108 -20.65 7.52 0.39
N ILE A 109 -20.04 6.39 0.01
CA ILE A 109 -20.20 5.70 -1.29
C ILE A 109 -20.65 4.24 -1.10
#